data_AF-A0A8T4Y9A0-F1
#
_entry.id   AF-A0A8T4Y9A0-F1
#
_cell.length_a   1.000
_cell.length_b   1.000
_cell.length_c   1.000
_cell.angle_alpha   90.00
_cell.angle_beta   90.00
_cell.angle_gamma   90.00
#
_symmetry.space_group_name_H-M   'P 1'
#
loop_
_entity.id
_entity.type
_entity.pdbx_description
1 polymer ?
#
loop_
_entity_poly.entity_id
_entity_poly.type
_entity_poly.pdbx_seq_one_letter_code
_entity_poly.pdbx_strand_id
1 'polypeptide(L)' 'MTDMEDLEKRQQCSCAQAAADLLKSVSPVKEGMLQEVKCKRCGKIFLTNFDTEYCYDCRRKQQQR' A
#
# COMPACT_ATOMS: atom_id res chain seq x y z
N MET A 1 -33.22 31.65 -15.48
CA MET A 1 -32.64 30.30 -15.64
C MET A 1 -31.23 30.45 -15.12
N THR A 2 -30.98 30.00 -13.88
CA THR A 2 -29.73 30.30 -13.19
C THR A 2 -28.86 29.07 -13.31
N ASP A 3 -27.78 29.19 -14.08
CA ASP A 3 -26.80 28.17 -14.39
C ASP A 3 -26.34 27.38 -13.17
N MET A 4 -26.43 26.06 -13.28
CA MET A 4 -26.13 25.04 -12.28
C MET A 4 -24.61 24.81 -12.09
N GLU A 5 -23.75 25.74 -12.51
CA GLU A 5 -22.29 25.56 -12.57
C GLU A 5 -21.50 26.18 -11.40
N ASP A 6 -22.16 26.71 -10.36
CA ASP A 6 -21.47 27.37 -9.23
C ASP A 6 -21.44 26.53 -7.93
N LEU A 7 -21.79 25.24 -7.96
CA LEU A 7 -21.77 24.39 -6.75
C LEU A 7 -20.49 23.56 -6.55
N GLU A 8 -19.68 23.35 -7.59
CA GLU A 8 -18.44 22.56 -7.52
C GLU A 8 -17.24 23.34 -6.94
N LYS A 9 -17.35 24.66 -6.79
CA LYS A 9 -16.30 25.51 -6.23
C LYS A 9 -16.37 25.67 -4.71
N ARG A 10 -16.97 24.69 -4.03
CA ARG A 10 -16.98 24.64 -2.57
C ARG A 10 -15.59 24.23 -2.05
N GLN A 11 -14.83 25.28 -1.76
CA GLN A 11 -14.03 25.40 -0.54
C GLN A 11 -12.82 24.47 -0.46
N GLN A 12 -11.84 24.77 -1.28
CA GLN A 12 -10.47 24.30 -1.11
C GLN A 12 -9.85 25.05 0.09
N CYS A 13 -10.09 24.57 1.30
CA CYS A 13 -9.38 25.05 2.48
C CYS A 13 -7.88 24.76 2.33
N SER A 14 -7.00 25.66 2.77
CA SER A 14 -5.55 25.47 2.71
C SER A 14 -5.09 24.17 3.40
N CYS A 15 -5.83 23.72 4.43
CA CYS A 15 -5.60 22.44 5.09
C CYS A 15 -5.97 21.22 4.22
N ALA A 16 -6.95 21.33 3.32
CA ALA A 16 -7.36 20.27 2.42
C ALA A 16 -6.38 20.11 1.24
N GLN A 17 -5.77 21.20 0.79
CA GLN A 17 -4.78 21.19 -0.28
C GLN A 17 -3.54 20.36 0.11
N ALA A 18 -3.04 20.54 1.34
CA ALA A 18 -1.91 19.77 1.84
C ALA A 18 -2.16 18.25 1.84
N ALA A 19 -3.39 17.82 2.14
CA ALA A 19 -3.76 16.40 2.08
C ALA A 19 -3.81 15.88 0.63
N ALA A 20 -4.32 16.68 -0.31
CA ALA A 20 -4.39 16.33 -1.72
C ALA A 20 -2.98 16.18 -2.36
N ASP A 21 -2.03 17.03 -2.00
CA ASP A 21 -0.65 16.95 -2.49
C ASP A 21 0.10 15.71 -1.95
N LEU A 22 -0.18 15.31 -0.71
CA LEU A 22 0.34 14.04 -0.17
C LEU A 22 -0.24 12.83 -0.91
N LEU A 23 -1.54 12.82 -1.18
CA LEU A 23 -2.18 11.75 -1.95
C LEU A 23 -1.63 11.61 -3.37
N LYS A 24 -1.28 12.73 -4.03
CA LYS A 24 -0.65 12.71 -5.37
C LYS A 24 0.80 12.25 -5.35
N SER A 25 1.52 12.45 -4.25
CA SER A 25 2.93 12.05 -4.13
C SER A 25 3.12 10.60 -3.69
N VAL A 26 2.08 9.95 -3.14
CA VAL A 26 2.06 8.51 -2.93
C VAL A 26 1.95 7.83 -4.30
N SER A 27 3.06 7.29 -4.79
CA SER A 27 3.04 6.38 -5.93
C SER A 27 2.12 5.20 -5.57
N PRO A 28 1.17 4.80 -6.44
CA PRO A 28 0.40 3.59 -6.19
C PRO A 28 1.39 2.46 -5.96
N VAL A 29 1.23 1.73 -4.86
CA VAL A 29 2.01 0.51 -4.60
C VAL A 29 1.85 -0.34 -5.85
N LYS A 30 2.92 -0.46 -6.64
CA LYS A 30 2.85 -1.05 -7.98
C LYS A 30 2.22 -2.43 -7.86
N GLU A 31 1.03 -2.57 -8.43
CA GLU A 31 0.34 -3.85 -8.56
C GLU A 31 1.29 -4.82 -9.26
N GLY A 32 1.72 -5.87 -8.56
CA GLY A 32 2.71 -6.85 -9.06
C GLY A 32 4.04 -6.92 -8.30
N MET A 33 4.29 -6.06 -7.30
CA MET A 33 5.48 -6.20 -6.45
C MET A 33 5.36 -7.29 -5.37
N LEU A 34 4.14 -7.69 -5.02
CA LEU A 34 3.89 -8.69 -3.98
C LEU A 34 3.54 -10.03 -4.63
N GLN A 35 4.30 -11.06 -4.29
CA GLN A 35 4.07 -12.44 -4.69
C GLN A 35 3.48 -13.21 -3.52
N GLU A 36 2.51 -14.07 -3.79
CA GLU A 36 1.98 -15.01 -2.81
C GLU A 36 2.87 -16.25 -2.74
N VAL A 37 3.41 -16.53 -1.55
CA VAL A 37 4.31 -17.67 -1.33
C VAL A 37 3.84 -18.49 -0.14
N LYS A 38 3.93 -19.82 -0.26
CA LYS A 38 3.66 -20.76 0.83
C LYS A 38 4.96 -21.12 1.55
N CYS A 39 5.01 -20.86 2.86
CA CYS A 39 6.19 -21.18 3.68
C CYS A 39 6.44 -22.69 3.72
N LYS A 40 7.66 -23.13 3.36
CA LYS A 40 8.06 -24.55 3.40
C LYS A 40 8.10 -25.16 4.81
N ARG A 41 8.20 -24.35 5.87
CA ARG A 41 8.30 -24.82 7.26
C ARG A 41 6.96 -24.92 7.99
N CYS A 42 6.12 -23.90 7.90
CA CYS A 42 4.85 -23.83 8.64
C CYS A 42 3.61 -23.94 7.75
N GLY A 43 3.77 -23.95 6.42
CA GLY A 43 2.66 -24.04 5.47
C GLY A 43 1.81 -22.77 5.34
N LYS A 44 2.11 -21.70 6.08
CA LYS A 44 1.40 -20.41 6.01
C LYS A 44 1.63 -19.75 4.65
N ILE A 45 0.56 -19.23 4.06
CA ILE A 45 0.58 -18.40 2.86
C ILE A 45 0.81 -16.95 3.28
N PHE A 46 1.74 -16.25 2.63
CA PHE A 46 2.06 -14.85 2.90
C PHE A 46 2.43 -14.12 1.61
N LEU A 47 2.19 -12.80 1.60
CA LEU A 47 2.60 -11.92 0.52
C LEU A 47 3.99 -11.36 0.81
N THR A 48 4.87 -11.40 -0.18
CA THR A 48 6.24 -10.92 -0.06
C THR A 48 6.71 -10.33 -1.38
N ASN A 49 7.48 -9.26 -1.32
CA ASN A 49 8.20 -8.70 -2.46
C ASN A 49 9.64 -9.20 -2.56
N PHE A 50 10.02 -10.15 -1.70
CA PHE A 50 11.32 -10.80 -1.68
C PHE A 50 11.19 -12.26 -2.14
N ASP A 51 12.18 -12.71 -2.90
CA ASP A 51 12.34 -14.12 -3.24
C ASP A 51 12.73 -14.91 -1.99
N THR A 52 11.74 -15.57 -1.36
CA THR A 52 11.96 -16.34 -0.13
C THR A 52 10.97 -17.47 0.04
N GLU A 53 11.46 -18.61 0.49
CA GLU A 53 10.67 -19.83 0.70
C GLU A 53 10.12 -19.95 2.13
N TYR A 54 10.49 -19.02 3.01
CA TYR A 54 10.16 -19.04 4.44
C TYR A 54 9.49 -17.76 4.88
N CYS A 55 8.42 -17.87 5.67
CA CYS A 55 7.80 -16.70 6.29
C CYS A 55 8.76 -16.02 7.28
N TYR A 56 8.48 -14.74 7.58
CA TYR A 56 9.27 -13.92 8.49
C TYR A 56 9.57 -14.60 9.83
N ASP A 57 8.58 -15.22 10.45
CA ASP A 57 8.72 -15.94 11.73
C ASP A 57 9.71 -17.11 11.64
N CYS A 58 9.65 -17.86 10.55
CA CYS A 58 10.50 -19.03 10.33
C CYS A 58 11.94 -18.61 10.00
N ARG A 59 12.10 -17.55 9.20
CA ARG A 59 13.40 -16.97 8.85
C ARG A 59 14.14 -16.45 10.09
N ARG A 60 13.45 -15.72 10.98
CA ARG A 60 14.04 -15.22 12.24
C ARG A 60 14.54 -16.33 13.16
N LYS A 61 13.88 -17.49 13.17
CA LYS A 61 14.29 -18.65 13.97
C LYS A 61 15.52 -19.37 13.40
N GLN A 62 15.84 -19.20 12.12
CA GLN A 62 17.05 -19.79 11.52
C GLN A 62 18.31 -18.94 11.76
N GLN A 63 18.18 -17.62 11.82
CA GLN A 63 19.30 -16.70 12.00
C GLN A 63 19.82 -16.58 13.45
N GLN A 64 19.19 -17.29 14.40
CA GLN A 64 19.55 -17.26 15.83
C GLN A 64 20.25 -18.56 16.29
N ARG A 65 20.78 -19.34 15.35
CA ARG A 65 21.63 -20.51 15.61
C ARG A 65 23.03 -20.24 15.08
#